data_AF-A0A1V5Q660-F1
#
_entry.id   AF-A0A1V5Q660-F1
#
_cell.length_a   1.000
_cell.length_b   1.000
_cell.length_c   1.000
_cell.angle_alpha   90.00
_cell.angle_beta   90.00
_cell.angle_gamma   90.00
#
_symmetry.space_group_name_H-M   'P 1'
#
loop_
_entity.id
_entity.type
_entity.pdbx_description
1 polymer ?
#
loop_
_entity_poly.entity_id
_entity_poly.type
_entity_poly.pdbx_seq_one_letter_code
_entity_poly.pdbx_strand_id
1 'polypeptide(L)'
;MWTRSRWSLDYRPAAHIATKYPVGYARPERSETKGNQGVSPSQYTLQAENGCATLWGMARQLRVEYPGAIYHVTCRMVGDGKTGRTYLFKDAADHERFLDRLAERVEQFHIRLYLFVCMTNHFHLVFETPEANCSRFMQSLSTAYTVYYNLRHGRHGHLLDGRFKAKLVDGDDYLLALSRYVHLNPVRIGAMKDRPIGERIDALRAWRWSSYASYIGERKALDFVECGPLLSEMGGKQCEWPKRYREYVESGLAEPDEDFHVALKLSPRSIGGDGFRAWVDALYQKRVETHDRPEDVSFRRMTEPLSADQVLSVLAECFDVGVSEFKRRRHNSALRAVAARYLTRFAGQSQRDVADLLNVGSGAAVCNQLARLPAKLTSDRHLRKRFQQAEDKLRTLAKERQKENATKR
;
A
#
# COMPACT_ATOMS: atom_id res chain seq x y z
N MET A 1 -12.53 -20.15 -30.21
CA MET A 1 -11.46 -19.30 -30.79
C MET A 1 -11.87 -17.85 -30.59
N TRP A 2 -11.40 -17.19 -29.53
CA TRP A 2 -11.72 -15.79 -29.25
C TRP A 2 -10.46 -14.95 -29.49
N THR A 3 -10.52 -14.09 -30.49
CA THR A 3 -9.45 -13.22 -30.95
C THR A 3 -9.33 -11.99 -30.04
N ARG A 4 -8.11 -11.75 -29.53
CA ARG A 4 -7.70 -10.54 -28.83
C ARG A 4 -7.87 -9.32 -29.74
N SER A 5 -8.76 -8.39 -29.38
CA SER A 5 -8.76 -7.04 -29.95
C SER A 5 -7.67 -6.21 -29.28
N ARG A 6 -6.76 -5.70 -30.12
CA ARG A 6 -5.64 -4.83 -29.77
C ARG A 6 -6.17 -3.40 -29.78
N TRP A 7 -6.14 -2.70 -28.65
CA TRP A 7 -6.37 -1.25 -28.62
C TRP A 7 -5.13 -0.56 -29.23
N SER A 8 -5.25 -0.10 -30.47
CA SER A 8 -4.33 0.88 -31.07
C SER A 8 -4.92 2.27 -30.89
N LEU A 9 -4.31 3.09 -30.04
CA LEU A 9 -4.53 4.53 -30.11
C LEU A 9 -3.96 5.02 -31.45
N ASP A 10 -4.82 5.46 -32.36
CA ASP A 10 -4.40 6.12 -33.58
C ASP A 10 -3.74 7.47 -33.24
N TYR A 11 -2.41 7.44 -33.29
CA TYR A 11 -1.51 8.56 -33.09
C TYR A 11 -1.38 9.33 -34.41
N ARG A 12 -1.82 10.58 -34.44
CA ARG A 12 -1.37 11.57 -35.44
C ARG A 12 -0.32 12.48 -34.77
N PRO A 13 0.92 12.59 -35.29
CA PRO A 13 1.92 13.48 -34.74
C PRO A 13 1.55 14.93 -35.08
N ALA A 14 1.12 15.69 -34.08
CA ALA A 14 1.12 17.15 -34.17
C ALA A 14 2.52 17.66 -33.81
N ALA A 15 2.99 18.61 -34.62
CA ALA A 15 4.32 19.19 -34.67
C ALA A 15 5.05 19.39 -33.32
N HIS A 16 6.36 19.14 -33.35
CA HIS A 16 7.32 19.47 -32.30
C HIS A 16 7.14 20.90 -31.78
N ILE A 17 6.53 21.04 -30.60
CA ILE A 17 6.73 22.19 -29.72
C ILE A 17 7.61 21.72 -28.58
N ALA A 18 8.87 22.14 -28.62
CA ALA A 18 9.85 21.87 -27.58
C ALA A 18 9.45 22.61 -26.29
N THR A 19 8.80 21.92 -25.35
CA THR A 19 8.61 22.43 -23.98
C THR A 19 9.89 22.21 -23.18
N LYS A 20 10.78 23.21 -23.21
CA LYS A 20 11.86 23.36 -22.25
C LYS A 20 11.25 23.64 -20.87
N TYR A 21 11.26 22.64 -19.98
CA TYR A 21 11.12 22.90 -18.55
C TYR A 21 12.48 23.38 -18.02
N PRO A 22 12.59 24.55 -17.36
CA PRO A 22 13.84 24.95 -16.73
C PRO A 22 14.09 24.06 -15.50
N VAL A 23 15.09 23.19 -15.60
CA VAL A 23 15.69 22.51 -14.46
C VAL A 23 16.68 23.49 -13.84
N GLY A 24 16.27 24.17 -12.78
CA GLY A 24 17.12 25.09 -12.03
C GLY A 24 16.84 25.00 -10.54
N TYR A 25 17.48 24.07 -9.84
CA TYR A 25 17.63 24.15 -8.39
C TYR A 25 18.94 24.89 -8.10
N ALA A 26 18.83 26.18 -7.81
CA ALA A 26 19.94 26.98 -7.30
C ALA A 26 20.30 26.48 -5.88
N ARG A 27 21.60 26.26 -5.68
CA ARG A 27 22.25 25.84 -4.44
C ARG A 27 22.45 27.10 -3.57
N PRO A 28 22.13 27.13 -2.27
CA PRO A 28 22.68 28.16 -1.41
C PRO A 28 24.15 27.83 -1.12
N GLU A 29 25.02 28.81 -1.40
CA GLU A 29 26.44 28.78 -1.07
C GLU A 29 26.65 28.64 0.45
N ARG A 30 27.61 27.81 0.84
CA ARG A 30 28.12 27.75 2.21
C ARG A 30 29.06 28.92 2.42
N SER A 31 28.69 29.85 3.29
CA SER A 31 29.64 30.77 3.91
C SER A 31 30.28 30.10 5.13
N GLU A 32 31.58 29.85 5.06
CA GLU A 32 32.41 29.53 6.21
C GLU A 32 32.68 30.80 7.02
N THR A 33 32.33 30.81 8.31
CA THR A 33 33.08 31.56 9.34
C THR A 33 33.00 30.85 10.69
N LYS A 34 34.16 30.83 11.34
CA LYS A 34 34.57 30.16 12.58
C LYS A 34 33.80 30.61 13.83
N GLY A 35 33.76 29.75 14.86
CA GLY A 35 33.48 30.19 16.24
C GLY A 35 33.03 29.07 17.18
N ASN A 36 33.99 28.34 17.74
CA ASN A 36 33.80 27.35 18.81
C ASN A 36 33.66 28.09 20.16
N GLN A 37 32.53 27.96 20.88
CA GLN A 37 32.47 28.02 22.35
C GLN A 37 31.26 27.23 22.86
N GLY A 38 31.51 26.32 23.81
CA GLY A 38 30.50 25.51 24.45
C GLY A 38 29.78 26.23 25.59
N VAL A 39 28.55 25.82 25.87
CA VAL A 39 27.87 26.07 27.14
C VAL A 39 27.02 24.83 27.47
N SER A 40 27.11 24.39 28.72
CA SER A 40 26.41 23.25 29.32
C SER A 40 24.95 23.61 29.68
N PRO A 41 24.11 22.62 30.03
CA PRO A 41 22.66 22.75 30.02
C PRO A 41 22.10 23.21 31.38
N SER A 42 21.34 24.31 31.40
CA SER A 42 20.47 24.65 32.53
C SER A 42 19.12 25.21 32.06
N GLN A 43 18.08 24.56 32.56
CA GLN A 43 16.82 25.15 32.97
C GLN A 43 15.93 25.78 31.89
N TYR A 44 15.05 24.97 31.33
CA TYR A 44 13.64 25.39 31.18
C TYR A 44 12.73 24.34 31.82
N THR A 45 12.38 24.63 33.07
CA THR A 45 11.26 24.08 33.81
C THR A 45 9.98 24.46 33.06
N LEU A 46 9.25 23.48 32.53
CA LEU A 46 7.84 23.65 32.21
C LEU A 46 7.06 22.69 33.11
N GLN A 47 6.30 23.31 34.00
CA GLN A 47 5.38 22.68 34.94
C GLN A 47 4.37 21.84 34.17
N ALA A 48 4.22 20.60 34.64
CA ALA A 48 3.14 19.71 34.25
C ALA A 48 1.86 20.19 34.95
N GLU A 49 0.97 20.81 34.19
CA GLU A 49 -0.42 20.99 34.62
C GLU A 49 -1.35 20.51 33.50
N ASN A 50 -1.99 19.36 33.79
CA ASN A 50 -3.28 18.92 33.28
C ASN A 50 -3.40 18.65 31.78
N GLY A 51 -3.20 17.38 31.42
CA GLY A 51 -3.68 16.82 30.16
C GLY A 51 -2.95 15.54 29.82
N CYS A 52 -3.43 14.41 30.36
CA CYS A 52 -3.04 13.08 29.94
C CYS A 52 -3.26 12.96 28.43
N ALA A 53 -2.19 13.18 27.65
CA ALA A 53 -2.19 12.92 26.22
C ALA A 53 -2.33 11.41 26.05
N THR A 54 -3.58 10.97 25.90
CA THR A 54 -3.91 9.60 25.56
C THR A 54 -3.21 9.30 24.25
N LEU A 55 -2.14 8.49 24.31
CA LEU A 55 -1.46 7.96 23.14
C LEU A 55 -2.49 7.14 22.35
N TRP A 56 -3.16 7.79 21.40
CA TRP A 56 -4.10 7.13 20.49
C TRP A 56 -3.37 5.99 19.80
N GLY A 57 -3.95 4.79 19.92
CA GLY A 57 -3.28 3.53 19.70
C GLY A 57 -2.63 3.37 18.33
N MET A 58 -1.48 2.69 18.34
CA MET A 58 -0.75 2.19 17.19
C MET A 58 -1.48 1.07 16.42
N ALA A 59 -2.81 1.01 16.52
CA ALA A 59 -3.64 0.01 15.86
C ALA A 59 -4.03 0.50 14.46
N ARG A 60 -3.73 -0.33 13.45
CA ARG A 60 -4.07 -0.06 12.05
C ARG A 60 -5.58 0.10 11.91
N GLN A 61 -6.04 1.24 11.39
CA GLN A 61 -7.47 1.47 11.14
C GLN A 61 -8.04 0.40 10.20
N LEU A 62 -9.20 -0.15 10.59
CA LEU A 62 -10.03 -1.00 9.74
C LEU A 62 -10.70 -0.16 8.65
N ARG A 63 -10.85 -0.74 7.46
CA ARG A 63 -11.60 -0.09 6.39
C ARG A 63 -13.05 -0.51 6.45
N VAL A 64 -13.93 0.48 6.45
CA VAL A 64 -15.37 0.29 6.32
C VAL A 64 -15.68 0.15 4.84
N GLU A 65 -16.29 -0.97 4.47
CA GLU A 65 -16.69 -1.31 3.10
C GLU A 65 -18.14 -1.77 3.10
N TYR A 66 -18.94 -1.16 2.22
CA TYR A 66 -20.34 -1.53 1.98
C TYR A 66 -20.70 -1.25 0.50
N PRO A 67 -21.71 -1.94 -0.06
CA PRO A 67 -22.19 -1.71 -1.42
C PRO A 67 -22.62 -0.26 -1.64
N GLY A 68 -22.16 0.37 -2.73
CA GLY A 68 -22.47 1.76 -3.06
C GLY A 68 -21.65 2.80 -2.30
N ALA A 69 -20.64 2.39 -1.51
CA ALA A 69 -19.78 3.31 -0.79
C ALA A 69 -18.94 4.18 -1.74
N ILE A 70 -18.90 5.49 -1.51
CA ILE A 70 -18.07 6.44 -2.25
C ILE A 70 -16.81 6.74 -1.45
N TYR A 71 -15.66 6.73 -2.11
CA TYR A 71 -14.36 6.95 -1.48
C TYR A 71 -13.58 8.07 -2.14
N HIS A 72 -12.94 8.92 -1.31
CA HIS A 72 -11.75 9.67 -1.69
C HIS A 72 -10.52 8.86 -1.31
N VAL A 73 -9.78 8.39 -2.31
CA VAL A 73 -8.53 7.65 -2.11
C VAL A 73 -7.33 8.50 -2.46
N THR A 74 -6.34 8.51 -1.56
CA THR A 74 -5.03 9.11 -1.82
C THR A 74 -3.94 8.09 -1.56
N CYS A 75 -3.01 7.95 -2.50
CA CYS A 75 -1.84 7.09 -2.33
C CYS A 75 -0.57 7.83 -2.72
N ARG A 76 0.42 7.82 -1.82
CA ARG A 76 1.70 8.53 -1.96
C ARG A 76 2.84 7.54 -2.08
N MET A 77 3.92 7.94 -2.75
CA MET A 77 5.18 7.20 -2.78
C MET A 77 5.96 7.32 -1.46
N VAL A 78 6.64 6.26 -1.00
CA VAL A 78 7.58 6.29 0.17
C VAL A 78 8.75 7.25 -0.09
N GLY A 79 9.08 7.47 -1.36
CA GLY A 79 10.29 8.14 -1.81
C GLY A 79 11.35 7.15 -2.30
N ASP A 80 12.37 7.70 -2.94
CA ASP A 80 13.58 6.98 -3.32
C ASP A 80 14.67 7.24 -2.29
N GLY A 81 14.94 6.26 -1.43
CA GLY A 81 16.00 6.39 -0.41
C GLY A 81 17.40 6.60 -1.00
N LYS A 82 17.63 6.29 -2.29
CA LYS A 82 18.93 6.52 -2.96
C LYS A 82 19.06 7.94 -3.49
N THR A 83 17.97 8.54 -3.97
CA THR A 83 18.02 9.87 -4.61
C THR A 83 17.36 10.98 -3.80
N GLY A 84 16.70 10.66 -2.67
CA GLY A 84 15.92 11.59 -1.86
C GLY A 84 14.68 12.16 -2.59
N ARG A 85 14.31 11.60 -3.74
CA ARG A 85 13.23 12.13 -4.60
C ARG A 85 11.96 11.32 -4.42
N THR A 86 10.81 11.99 -4.49
CA THR A 86 9.49 11.35 -4.43
C THR A 86 8.82 11.53 -5.80
N TYR A 87 9.15 10.70 -6.79
CA TYR A 87 8.50 10.73 -8.10
C TYR A 87 7.76 9.42 -8.35
N LEU A 88 6.45 9.43 -8.09
CA LEU A 88 5.59 8.29 -8.38
C LEU A 88 5.44 8.06 -9.89
N PHE A 89 5.50 9.15 -10.66
CA PHE A 89 5.53 9.13 -12.12
C PHE A 89 6.72 9.96 -12.57
N LYS A 90 7.73 9.34 -13.20
CA LYS A 90 8.94 10.05 -13.64
C LYS A 90 8.76 10.71 -15.01
N ASP A 91 7.95 10.11 -15.87
CA ASP A 91 7.73 10.55 -17.24
C ASP A 91 6.27 10.32 -17.67
N ALA A 92 5.94 10.67 -18.91
CA ALA A 92 4.60 10.49 -19.47
C ALA A 92 4.20 9.00 -19.56
N ALA A 93 5.14 8.11 -19.86
CA ALA A 93 4.85 6.69 -20.01
C ALA A 93 4.49 6.03 -18.68
N ASP A 94 5.05 6.50 -17.56
CA ASP A 94 4.62 6.08 -16.22
C ASP A 94 3.16 6.44 -15.96
N HIS A 95 2.74 7.67 -16.32
CA HIS A 95 1.35 8.09 -16.16
C HIS A 95 0.42 7.31 -17.07
N GLU A 96 0.75 7.17 -18.36
CA GLU A 96 -0.03 6.39 -19.33
C GLU A 96 -0.21 4.95 -18.85
N ARG A 97 0.88 4.32 -18.40
CA ARG A 97 0.80 2.96 -17.87
C ARG A 97 -0.10 2.84 -16.65
N PHE A 98 -0.06 3.84 -15.75
CA PHE A 98 -0.96 3.86 -14.60
C PHE A 98 -2.42 4.01 -15.03
N LEU A 99 -2.72 4.91 -15.96
CA LEU A 99 -4.08 5.10 -16.48
C LEU A 99 -4.60 3.85 -17.20
N ASP A 100 -3.76 3.16 -17.97
CA ASP A 100 -4.11 1.87 -18.58
C ASP A 100 -4.47 0.83 -17.51
N ARG A 101 -3.68 0.74 -16.43
CA ARG A 101 -3.98 -0.18 -15.33
C ARG A 101 -5.24 0.25 -14.57
N LEU A 102 -5.44 1.55 -14.38
CA LEU A 102 -6.63 2.08 -13.73
C LEU A 102 -7.88 1.69 -14.52
N ALA A 103 -7.91 1.94 -15.83
CA ALA A 103 -9.01 1.58 -16.70
C ALA A 103 -9.37 0.08 -16.64
N GLU A 104 -8.37 -0.80 -16.79
CA GLU A 104 -8.60 -2.25 -16.68
C GLU A 104 -9.13 -2.67 -15.31
N ARG A 105 -8.68 -2.03 -14.22
CA ARG A 105 -9.10 -2.39 -12.86
C ARG A 105 -10.46 -1.82 -12.52
N VAL A 106 -10.82 -0.66 -13.07
CA VAL A 106 -12.17 -0.10 -12.95
C VAL A 106 -13.18 -1.09 -13.55
N GLU A 107 -12.91 -1.59 -14.76
CA GLU A 107 -13.72 -2.61 -15.41
C GLU A 107 -13.73 -3.94 -14.62
N GLN A 108 -12.56 -4.48 -14.29
CA GLN A 108 -12.42 -5.77 -13.61
C GLN A 108 -13.15 -5.86 -12.26
N PHE A 109 -13.23 -4.74 -11.53
CA PHE A 109 -13.84 -4.67 -10.20
C PHE A 109 -15.19 -3.94 -10.20
N HIS A 110 -15.76 -3.63 -11.37
CA HIS A 110 -17.04 -2.93 -11.51
C HIS A 110 -17.10 -1.63 -10.67
N ILE A 111 -16.00 -0.88 -10.68
CA ILE A 111 -15.88 0.38 -9.96
C ILE A 111 -16.53 1.48 -10.80
N ARG A 112 -17.28 2.38 -10.17
CA ARG A 112 -17.69 3.63 -10.84
C ARG A 112 -16.68 4.71 -10.48
N LEU A 113 -15.72 4.96 -11.38
CA LEU A 113 -14.71 5.98 -11.16
C LEU A 113 -15.28 7.34 -11.56
N TYR A 114 -15.46 8.24 -10.59
CA TYR A 114 -15.94 9.59 -10.85
C TYR A 114 -14.84 10.49 -11.37
N LEU A 115 -13.68 10.52 -10.70
CA LEU A 115 -12.56 11.35 -11.14
C LEU A 115 -11.22 10.84 -10.62
N PHE A 116 -10.17 11.32 -11.27
CA PHE A 116 -8.79 11.13 -10.84
C PHE A 116 -7.94 12.36 -11.11
N VAL A 117 -6.86 12.48 -10.33
CA VAL A 117 -5.71 13.36 -10.56
C VAL A 117 -4.44 12.61 -10.18
N CYS A 118 -3.51 12.48 -11.13
CA CYS A 118 -2.16 12.01 -10.87
C CYS A 118 -1.25 13.22 -10.65
N MET A 119 -0.67 13.30 -9.47
CA MET A 119 0.34 14.28 -9.09
C MET A 119 1.72 13.64 -9.22
N THR A 120 2.80 14.42 -9.17
CA THR A 120 4.15 13.86 -9.37
C THR A 120 4.53 12.79 -8.35
N ASN A 121 4.04 12.88 -7.10
CA ASN A 121 4.43 12.00 -6.00
C ASN A 121 3.27 11.24 -5.33
N HIS A 122 2.04 11.46 -5.77
CA HIS A 122 0.84 10.79 -5.29
C HIS A 122 -0.26 10.84 -6.35
N PHE A 123 -1.36 10.12 -6.13
CA PHE A 123 -2.57 10.29 -6.92
C PHE A 123 -3.79 10.36 -6.02
N HIS A 124 -4.84 10.97 -6.55
CA HIS A 124 -6.18 11.03 -5.97
C HIS A 124 -7.15 10.30 -6.90
N LEU A 125 -7.98 9.44 -6.33
CA LEU A 125 -9.13 8.83 -7.00
C LEU A 125 -10.38 9.15 -6.19
N VAL A 126 -11.50 9.40 -6.88
CA VAL A 126 -12.83 9.42 -6.26
C VAL A 126 -13.70 8.45 -7.01
N PHE A 127 -14.23 7.46 -6.31
CA PHE A 127 -14.99 6.37 -6.93
C PHE A 127 -16.01 5.76 -5.97
N GLU A 128 -17.05 5.16 -6.53
CA GLU A 128 -18.02 4.33 -5.84
C GLU A 128 -17.66 2.84 -5.99
N THR A 129 -17.91 2.05 -4.95
CA THR A 129 -17.81 0.59 -5.00
C THR A 129 -19.19 -0.07 -4.86
N PRO A 130 -19.89 -0.37 -5.98
CA PRO A 130 -21.14 -1.12 -5.95
C PRO A 130 -21.05 -2.45 -5.19
N GLU A 131 -19.89 -3.12 -5.23
CA GLU A 131 -19.67 -4.44 -4.61
C GLU A 131 -18.85 -4.41 -3.31
N ALA A 132 -18.70 -3.26 -2.66
CA ALA A 132 -17.92 -3.14 -1.41
C ALA A 132 -16.46 -3.64 -1.52
N ASN A 133 -15.81 -3.48 -2.67
CA ASN A 133 -14.55 -4.14 -3.02
C ASN A 133 -13.33 -3.19 -3.10
N CYS A 134 -13.40 -2.03 -2.42
CA CYS A 134 -12.38 -0.97 -2.42
C CYS A 134 -10.96 -1.49 -2.17
N SER A 135 -10.77 -2.31 -1.13
CA SER A 135 -9.46 -2.86 -0.76
C SER A 135 -8.90 -3.79 -1.84
N ARG A 136 -9.74 -4.62 -2.48
CA ARG A 136 -9.32 -5.55 -3.54
C ARG A 136 -8.93 -4.79 -4.81
N PHE A 137 -9.75 -3.80 -5.19
CA PHE A 137 -9.46 -2.91 -6.31
C PHE A 137 -8.13 -2.17 -6.12
N MET A 138 -7.97 -1.48 -4.99
CA MET A 138 -6.77 -0.70 -4.71
C MET A 138 -5.52 -1.58 -4.56
N GLN A 139 -5.63 -2.77 -3.97
CA GLN A 139 -4.52 -3.72 -3.89
C GLN A 139 -4.07 -4.16 -5.29
N SER A 140 -5.01 -4.51 -6.15
CA SER A 140 -4.72 -4.95 -7.53
C SER A 140 -4.06 -3.84 -8.36
N LEU A 141 -4.63 -2.62 -8.33
CA LEU A 141 -4.09 -1.45 -9.03
C LEU A 141 -2.67 -1.11 -8.54
N SER A 142 -2.51 -0.98 -7.21
CA SER A 142 -1.24 -0.61 -6.59
C SER A 142 -0.13 -1.62 -6.87
N THR A 143 -0.47 -2.92 -6.83
CA THR A 143 0.47 -4.01 -7.11
C THR A 143 0.89 -3.99 -8.56
N ALA A 144 -0.05 -3.90 -9.49
CA ALA A 144 0.22 -3.88 -10.93
C ALA A 144 1.16 -2.73 -11.30
N TYR A 145 0.89 -1.51 -10.79
CA TYR A 145 1.74 -0.35 -11.07
C TYR A 145 3.11 -0.45 -10.39
N THR A 146 3.17 -0.91 -9.13
CA THR A 146 4.44 -1.09 -8.40
C THR A 146 5.38 -2.07 -9.12
N VAL A 147 4.85 -3.19 -9.60
CA VAL A 147 5.63 -4.18 -10.34
C VAL A 147 6.19 -3.58 -11.63
N TYR A 148 5.35 -2.90 -12.41
CA TYR A 148 5.79 -2.22 -13.62
C TYR A 148 6.89 -1.19 -13.34
N TYR A 149 6.65 -0.29 -12.39
CA TYR A 149 7.57 0.80 -12.08
C TYR A 149 8.92 0.26 -11.60
N ASN A 150 8.90 -0.76 -10.72
CA ASN A 150 10.12 -1.39 -10.23
C ASN A 150 10.93 -2.04 -11.37
N LEU A 151 10.27 -2.77 -12.28
CA LEU A 151 10.93 -3.38 -13.44
C LEU A 151 11.51 -2.32 -14.39
N ARG A 152 10.73 -1.30 -14.75
CA ARG A 152 11.15 -0.23 -15.68
C ARG A 152 12.31 0.59 -15.13
N HIS A 153 12.28 0.90 -13.84
CA HIS A 153 13.23 1.81 -13.20
C HIS A 153 14.34 1.10 -12.42
N GLY A 154 14.48 -0.23 -12.55
CA GLY A 154 15.51 -1.01 -11.87
C GLY A 154 15.45 -0.91 -10.34
N ARG A 155 14.24 -0.79 -9.79
CA ARG A 155 13.99 -0.68 -8.35
C ARG A 155 13.50 -2.01 -7.78
N HIS A 156 13.68 -2.15 -6.47
CA HIS A 156 13.17 -3.27 -5.70
C HIS A 156 12.51 -2.75 -4.42
N GLY A 157 11.62 -3.55 -3.83
CA GLY A 157 10.92 -3.19 -2.60
C GLY A 157 9.67 -2.33 -2.82
N HIS A 158 9.20 -1.70 -1.74
CA HIS A 158 7.96 -0.93 -1.73
C HIS A 158 8.10 0.40 -2.50
N LEU A 159 7.10 0.69 -3.34
CA LEU A 159 6.98 1.97 -4.05
C LEU A 159 6.10 2.96 -3.26
N LEU A 160 4.97 2.47 -2.76
CA LEU A 160 3.92 3.27 -2.13
C LEU A 160 4.06 3.27 -0.61
N ASP A 161 3.70 4.39 0.03
CA ASP A 161 3.84 4.72 1.45
C ASP A 161 2.88 3.92 2.34
N GLY A 162 3.03 2.60 2.28
CA GLY A 162 2.17 1.63 2.93
C GLY A 162 0.78 1.53 2.29
N ARG A 163 -0.23 1.60 3.13
CA ARG A 163 -1.64 1.44 2.74
C ARG A 163 -2.18 2.75 2.17
N PHE A 164 -2.94 2.68 1.08
CA PHE A 164 -3.71 3.83 0.59
C PHE A 164 -4.63 4.39 1.70
N LYS A 165 -4.75 5.72 1.74
CA LYS A 165 -5.69 6.43 2.59
C LYS A 165 -7.03 6.48 1.87
N ALA A 166 -8.11 6.16 2.55
CA ALA A 166 -9.46 6.18 2.01
C ALA A 166 -10.39 6.87 3.01
N LYS A 167 -11.13 7.87 2.54
CA LYS A 167 -12.22 8.51 3.29
C LYS A 167 -13.54 8.21 2.60
N LEU A 168 -14.55 7.80 3.35
CA LEU A 168 -15.92 7.71 2.85
C LEU A 168 -16.45 9.11 2.56
N VAL A 169 -17.17 9.26 1.46
CA VAL A 169 -17.68 10.55 1.00
C VAL A 169 -19.20 10.48 0.98
N ASP A 170 -19.83 11.52 1.49
CA ASP A 170 -21.26 11.74 1.38
C ASP A 170 -21.61 12.17 -0.05
N GLY A 171 -22.61 11.54 -0.68
CA GLY A 171 -22.82 11.57 -2.14
C GLY A 171 -23.31 12.90 -2.71
N ASP A 172 -23.82 13.80 -1.86
CA ASP A 172 -24.44 15.07 -2.24
C ASP A 172 -23.40 16.21 -2.37
N ASP A 173 -23.66 17.39 -1.78
CA ASP A 173 -22.82 18.59 -1.84
C ASP A 173 -21.33 18.34 -1.56
N TYR A 174 -21.02 17.37 -0.69
CA TYR A 174 -19.64 17.01 -0.36
C TYR A 174 -18.91 16.35 -1.52
N LEU A 175 -19.58 15.59 -2.38
CA LEU A 175 -18.98 14.96 -3.54
C LEU A 175 -18.60 16.01 -4.60
N LEU A 176 -19.46 17.01 -4.83
CA LEU A 176 -19.19 18.13 -5.73
C LEU A 176 -18.06 19.03 -5.20
N ALA A 177 -18.11 19.40 -3.91
CA ALA A 177 -17.02 20.16 -3.28
C ALA A 177 -15.68 19.40 -3.30
N LEU A 178 -15.73 18.07 -3.10
CA LEU A 178 -14.57 17.20 -3.25
C LEU A 178 -14.03 17.19 -4.67
N SER A 179 -14.91 17.17 -5.70
CA SER A 179 -14.46 17.16 -7.09
C SER A 179 -13.66 18.40 -7.43
N ARG A 180 -14.13 19.58 -7.01
CA ARG A 180 -13.41 20.85 -7.11
C ARG A 180 -12.07 20.79 -6.36
N TYR A 181 -12.08 20.35 -5.11
CA TYR A 181 -10.84 20.22 -4.33
C TYR A 181 -9.81 19.33 -5.07
N VAL A 182 -10.22 18.15 -5.53
CA VAL A 182 -9.33 17.19 -6.18
C VAL A 182 -8.80 17.75 -7.50
N HIS A 183 -9.65 18.26 -8.39
CA HIS A 183 -9.20 18.82 -9.68
C HIS A 183 -8.27 20.01 -9.52
N LEU A 184 -8.41 20.84 -8.48
CA LEU A 184 -7.52 21.97 -8.22
C LEU A 184 -6.16 21.60 -7.62
N ASN A 185 -5.93 20.34 -7.21
CA ASN A 185 -4.67 19.94 -6.59
C ASN A 185 -3.40 20.29 -7.39
N PRO A 186 -3.33 20.08 -8.73
CA PRO A 186 -2.15 20.40 -9.54
C PRO A 186 -1.67 21.85 -9.43
N VAL A 187 -2.59 22.76 -9.12
CA VAL A 187 -2.35 24.22 -9.12
C VAL A 187 -2.49 24.86 -7.75
N ARG A 188 -2.61 24.05 -6.69
CA ARG A 188 -2.67 24.48 -5.29
C ARG A 188 -1.43 24.09 -4.48
N ILE A 189 -0.41 23.53 -5.12
CA ILE A 189 0.81 23.06 -4.44
C ILE A 189 2.09 23.62 -5.08
N GLY A 190 3.19 23.52 -4.34
CA GLY A 190 4.53 23.88 -4.82
C GLY A 190 4.60 25.34 -5.28
N ALA A 191 5.46 25.60 -6.27
CA ALA A 191 5.61 26.94 -6.85
C ALA A 191 4.40 27.41 -7.67
N MET A 192 3.47 26.52 -8.01
CA MET A 192 2.27 26.87 -8.80
C MET A 192 1.24 27.64 -7.96
N LYS A 193 1.22 27.44 -6.63
CA LYS A 193 0.26 28.09 -5.74
C LYS A 193 0.44 29.61 -5.69
N ASP A 194 1.68 30.09 -5.88
CA ASP A 194 2.08 31.50 -5.76
C ASP A 194 1.99 32.24 -7.10
N ARG A 195 1.59 31.56 -8.18
CA ARG A 195 1.44 32.16 -9.51
C ARG A 195 0.12 32.93 -9.65
N PRO A 196 0.06 33.89 -10.59
CA PRO A 196 -1.20 34.57 -10.91
C PRO A 196 -2.32 33.59 -11.27
N ILE A 197 -3.57 33.94 -10.94
CA ILE A 197 -4.74 33.08 -11.16
C ILE A 197 -4.87 32.64 -12.63
N GLY A 198 -4.63 33.55 -13.58
CA GLY A 198 -4.67 33.23 -15.01
C GLY A 198 -3.69 32.11 -15.39
N GLU A 199 -2.43 32.19 -14.96
CA GLU A 199 -1.43 31.14 -15.19
C GLU A 199 -1.82 29.81 -14.55
N ARG A 200 -2.46 29.86 -13.36
CA ARG A 200 -2.95 28.66 -12.67
C ARG A 200 -4.10 28.01 -13.43
N ILE A 201 -5.02 28.80 -14.00
CA ILE A 201 -6.11 28.27 -14.85
C ILE A 201 -5.52 27.60 -16.09
N ASP A 202 -4.59 28.26 -16.78
CA ASP A 202 -3.94 27.70 -17.97
C ASP A 202 -3.21 26.38 -17.64
N ALA A 203 -2.48 26.35 -16.52
CA ALA A 203 -1.80 25.15 -16.05
C ALA A 203 -2.78 24.03 -15.68
N LEU A 204 -3.92 24.36 -15.06
CA LEU A 204 -4.96 23.40 -14.68
C LEU A 204 -5.57 22.73 -15.91
N ARG A 205 -5.97 23.52 -16.92
CA ARG A 205 -6.53 23.02 -18.19
C ARG A 205 -5.50 22.20 -18.99
N ALA A 206 -4.23 22.62 -18.95
CA ALA A 206 -3.14 21.91 -19.60
C ALA A 206 -2.73 20.59 -18.90
N TRP A 207 -3.09 20.39 -17.63
CA TRP A 207 -2.68 19.21 -16.85
C TRP A 207 -3.34 17.92 -17.40
N ARG A 208 -2.59 17.19 -18.23
CA ARG A 208 -3.07 15.99 -18.95
C ARG A 208 -3.36 14.79 -18.04
N TRP A 209 -2.77 14.77 -16.85
CA TRP A 209 -2.85 13.63 -15.93
C TRP A 209 -3.99 13.78 -14.92
N SER A 210 -5.10 14.37 -15.36
CA SER A 210 -6.34 14.47 -14.62
C SER A 210 -7.54 14.21 -15.53
N SER A 211 -8.67 13.93 -14.89
CA SER A 211 -9.98 13.88 -15.54
C SER A 211 -10.57 15.26 -15.87
N TYR A 212 -10.01 16.36 -15.36
CA TYR A 212 -10.60 17.71 -15.43
C TYR A 212 -10.94 18.16 -16.86
N ALA A 213 -10.02 17.93 -17.82
CA ALA A 213 -10.25 18.32 -19.21
C ALA A 213 -11.46 17.60 -19.85
N SER A 214 -11.82 16.41 -19.38
CA SER A 214 -13.03 15.69 -19.80
C SER A 214 -14.30 16.35 -19.25
N TYR A 215 -14.23 16.85 -18.00
CA TYR A 215 -15.35 17.53 -17.35
C TYR A 215 -15.71 18.86 -18.02
N ILE A 216 -14.71 19.62 -18.46
CA ILE A 216 -14.93 20.95 -19.06
C ILE A 216 -15.14 20.93 -20.57
N GLY A 217 -15.15 19.73 -21.19
CA GLY A 217 -15.40 19.53 -22.61
C GLY A 217 -14.20 19.84 -23.53
N GLU A 218 -12.99 20.00 -22.99
CA GLU A 218 -11.78 20.27 -23.78
C GLU A 218 -11.11 19.00 -24.32
N ARG A 219 -11.45 17.84 -23.75
CA ARG A 219 -11.05 16.52 -24.27
C ARG A 219 -12.25 15.59 -24.30
N LYS A 220 -12.17 14.58 -25.18
CA LYS A 220 -13.12 13.47 -25.18
C LYS A 220 -13.15 12.85 -23.78
N ALA A 221 -14.36 12.57 -23.29
CA ALA A 221 -14.56 11.83 -22.05
C ALA A 221 -13.81 10.49 -22.10
N LEU A 222 -13.19 10.13 -20.99
CA LEU A 222 -12.52 8.85 -20.82
C LEU A 222 -13.58 7.80 -20.54
N ASP A 223 -13.59 6.70 -21.31
CA ASP A 223 -14.66 5.70 -21.25
C ASP A 223 -14.77 4.99 -19.88
N PHE A 224 -13.69 5.00 -19.10
CA PHE A 224 -13.63 4.43 -17.74
C PHE A 224 -13.88 5.47 -16.63
N VAL A 225 -14.35 6.68 -16.97
CA VAL A 225 -14.66 7.76 -16.01
C VAL A 225 -16.11 8.22 -16.18
N GLU A 226 -16.90 8.12 -15.12
CA GLU A 226 -18.31 8.49 -15.10
C GLU A 226 -18.47 9.97 -14.66
N CYS A 227 -18.29 10.90 -15.59
CA CYS A 227 -18.47 12.33 -15.30
C CYS A 227 -19.93 12.72 -15.05
N GLY A 228 -20.88 11.98 -15.63
CA GLY A 228 -22.31 12.31 -15.69
C GLY A 228 -22.95 12.62 -14.34
N PRO A 229 -22.85 11.74 -13.33
CA PRO A 229 -23.45 11.95 -12.01
C PRO A 229 -22.97 13.22 -11.30
N LEU A 230 -21.69 13.60 -11.47
CA LEU A 230 -21.17 14.84 -10.89
C LEU A 230 -21.59 16.07 -11.70
N LEU A 231 -21.65 15.95 -13.02
CA LEU A 231 -22.04 17.04 -13.90
C LEU A 231 -23.54 17.37 -13.79
N SER A 232 -24.39 16.39 -13.45
CA SER A 232 -25.83 16.64 -13.25
C SER A 232 -26.12 17.58 -12.08
N GLU A 233 -25.26 17.60 -11.06
CA GLU A 233 -25.38 18.51 -9.91
C GLU A 233 -25.21 19.99 -10.29
N MET A 234 -24.64 20.29 -11.47
CA MET A 234 -24.56 21.68 -11.97
C MET A 234 -25.92 22.27 -12.36
N GLY A 235 -26.95 21.42 -12.46
CA GLY A 235 -28.30 21.79 -12.90
C GLY A 235 -28.35 22.33 -14.33
N GLY A 236 -29.54 22.72 -14.78
CA GLY A 236 -29.75 23.26 -16.13
C GLY A 236 -29.60 22.21 -17.24
N LYS A 237 -29.40 22.68 -18.47
CA LYS A 237 -29.33 21.80 -19.65
C LYS A 237 -27.99 21.07 -19.70
N GLN A 238 -28.00 19.80 -20.12
CA GLN A 238 -26.80 18.96 -20.21
C GLN A 238 -25.66 19.56 -21.04
N CYS A 239 -25.98 20.29 -22.11
CA CYS A 239 -24.98 20.99 -22.93
C CYS A 239 -24.25 22.12 -22.19
N GLU A 240 -24.83 22.65 -21.09
CA GLU A 240 -24.24 23.71 -20.28
C GLU A 240 -23.37 23.17 -19.13
N TRP A 241 -23.52 21.90 -18.74
CA TRP A 241 -22.81 21.33 -17.60
C TRP A 241 -21.29 21.51 -17.67
N PRO A 242 -20.59 21.28 -18.81
CA PRO A 242 -19.15 21.47 -18.87
C PRO A 242 -18.72 22.92 -18.63
N LYS A 243 -19.52 23.89 -19.09
CA LYS A 243 -19.26 25.32 -18.87
C LYS A 243 -19.46 25.68 -17.40
N ARG A 244 -20.60 25.29 -16.82
CA ARG A 244 -20.90 25.56 -15.41
C ARG A 244 -19.88 24.93 -14.47
N TYR A 245 -19.50 23.67 -14.73
CA TYR A 245 -18.50 22.98 -13.92
C TYR A 245 -17.13 23.67 -13.99
N ARG A 246 -16.74 24.15 -15.19
CA ARG A 246 -15.53 24.94 -15.37
C ARG A 246 -15.53 26.20 -14.49
N GLU A 247 -16.60 26.98 -14.59
CA GLU A 247 -16.78 28.20 -13.79
C GLU A 247 -16.72 27.90 -12.29
N TYR A 248 -17.41 26.85 -11.84
CA TYR A 248 -17.42 26.40 -10.45
C TYR A 248 -16.04 25.98 -9.92
N VAL A 249 -15.28 25.21 -10.71
CA VAL A 249 -13.95 24.74 -10.28
C VAL A 249 -12.94 25.89 -10.30
N GLU A 250 -12.93 26.70 -11.36
CA GLU A 250 -11.95 27.77 -11.52
C GLU A 250 -12.17 28.93 -10.55
N SER A 251 -13.42 29.25 -10.20
CA SER A 251 -13.72 30.24 -9.15
C SER A 251 -13.09 29.86 -7.81
N GLY A 252 -12.94 28.56 -7.53
CA GLY A 252 -12.26 28.03 -6.36
C GLY A 252 -10.77 28.44 -6.23
N LEU A 253 -10.15 29.01 -7.27
CA LEU A 253 -8.80 29.57 -7.20
C LEU A 253 -8.78 30.97 -6.56
N ALA A 254 -9.87 31.73 -6.69
CA ALA A 254 -10.05 33.05 -6.10
C ALA A 254 -10.78 32.95 -4.74
N GLU A 255 -11.77 32.06 -4.65
CA GLU A 255 -12.63 31.86 -3.49
C GLU A 255 -12.46 30.43 -2.96
N PRO A 256 -11.47 30.21 -2.07
CA PRO A 256 -11.27 28.89 -1.48
C PRO A 256 -12.47 28.48 -0.61
N ASP A 257 -12.79 27.20 -0.65
CA ASP A 257 -13.86 26.60 0.15
C ASP A 257 -13.33 26.20 1.52
N GLU A 258 -13.24 27.18 2.42
CA GLU A 258 -12.69 26.98 3.76
C GLU A 258 -13.52 25.97 4.57
N ASP A 259 -14.84 25.99 4.43
CA ASP A 259 -15.74 25.05 5.11
C ASP A 259 -15.48 23.61 4.68
N PHE A 260 -15.31 23.37 3.37
CA PHE A 260 -14.91 22.06 2.88
C PHE A 260 -13.51 21.66 3.35
N HIS A 261 -12.56 22.59 3.42
CA HIS A 261 -11.22 22.31 3.94
C HIS A 261 -11.24 21.91 5.42
N VAL A 262 -12.11 22.52 6.22
CA VAL A 262 -12.38 22.12 7.60
C VAL A 262 -12.99 20.71 7.61
N ALA A 263 -14.07 20.47 6.86
CA ALA A 263 -14.73 19.17 6.77
C ALA A 263 -13.76 18.04 6.37
N LEU A 264 -12.84 18.30 5.43
CA LEU A 264 -11.80 17.38 5.01
C LEU A 264 -10.83 17.02 6.13
N LYS A 265 -10.60 17.89 7.12
CA LYS A 265 -9.68 17.67 8.25
C LYS A 265 -10.36 17.10 9.49
N LEU A 266 -11.68 17.33 9.66
CA LEU A 266 -12.43 16.93 10.85
C LEU A 266 -12.36 15.43 11.13
N SER A 267 -12.51 14.59 10.10
CA SER A 267 -12.46 13.13 10.26
C SER A 267 -11.37 12.50 9.39
N PRO A 268 -10.56 11.57 9.92
CA PRO A 268 -9.65 10.77 9.11
C PRO A 268 -10.38 9.72 8.27
N ARG A 269 -11.67 9.44 8.53
CA ARG A 269 -12.44 8.34 7.93
C ARG A 269 -13.50 8.78 6.94
N SER A 270 -14.00 10.00 7.05
CA SER A 270 -15.15 10.47 6.25
C SER A 270 -15.07 11.95 5.89
N ILE A 271 -15.81 12.32 4.86
CA ILE A 271 -16.08 13.68 4.37
C ILE A 271 -17.60 13.72 4.18
N GLY A 272 -18.29 14.54 4.96
CA GLY A 272 -19.76 14.56 5.00
C GLY A 272 -20.26 15.38 6.17
N GLY A 273 -21.58 15.52 6.31
CA GLY A 273 -22.23 16.23 7.41
C GLY A 273 -22.07 15.51 8.76
N ASP A 274 -22.48 16.16 9.86
CA ASP A 274 -22.36 15.57 11.21
C ASP A 274 -23.04 14.21 11.34
N GLY A 275 -24.25 14.05 10.77
CA GLY A 275 -24.98 12.79 10.77
C GLY A 275 -24.22 11.67 10.04
N PHE A 276 -23.69 11.96 8.85
CA PHE A 276 -22.90 11.01 8.07
C PHE A 276 -21.61 10.62 8.79
N ARG A 277 -20.92 11.59 9.40
CA ARG A 277 -19.70 11.34 10.18
C ARG A 277 -19.98 10.39 11.36
N ALA A 278 -21.00 10.70 12.16
CA ALA A 278 -21.41 9.88 13.28
C ALA A 278 -21.80 8.45 12.85
N TRP A 279 -22.52 8.34 11.72
CA TRP A 279 -22.89 7.05 11.15
C TRP A 279 -21.67 6.23 10.69
N VAL A 280 -20.70 6.84 10.00
CA VAL A 280 -19.44 6.17 9.60
C VAL A 280 -18.63 5.74 10.82
N ASP A 281 -18.55 6.57 11.86
CA ASP A 281 -17.84 6.20 13.09
C ASP A 281 -18.55 5.05 13.83
N ALA A 282 -19.88 5.02 13.86
CA ALA A 282 -20.65 3.90 14.42
C ALA A 282 -20.41 2.60 13.62
N LEU A 283 -20.41 2.67 12.28
CA LEU A 283 -20.05 1.54 11.43
C LEU A 283 -18.62 1.05 11.69
N TYR A 284 -17.69 1.98 11.87
CA TYR A 284 -16.31 1.66 12.23
C TYR A 284 -16.23 0.96 13.58
N GLN A 285 -16.91 1.46 14.62
CA GLN A 285 -16.91 0.83 15.95
C GLN A 285 -17.52 -0.57 15.91
N LYS A 286 -18.68 -0.74 15.28
CA LYS A 286 -19.28 -2.06 15.07
C LYS A 286 -18.30 -3.01 14.37
N ARG A 287 -17.53 -2.52 13.39
CA ARG A 287 -16.51 -3.33 12.73
C ARG A 287 -15.33 -3.62 13.64
N VAL A 288 -14.90 -2.71 14.51
CA VAL A 288 -13.85 -2.97 15.50
C VAL A 288 -14.30 -4.02 16.52
N GLU A 289 -15.55 -3.96 16.97
CA GLU A 289 -16.13 -4.92 17.93
C GLU A 289 -16.32 -6.31 17.32
N THR A 290 -16.77 -6.38 16.07
CA THR A 290 -16.99 -7.66 15.35
C THR A 290 -15.74 -8.21 14.70
N HIS A 291 -14.72 -7.37 14.50
CA HIS A 291 -13.42 -7.86 14.06
C HIS A 291 -12.76 -8.50 15.27
N ASP A 292 -12.96 -9.81 15.40
CA ASP A 292 -12.03 -10.67 16.12
C ASP A 292 -10.66 -10.23 15.64
N ARG A 293 -9.87 -9.65 16.56
CA ARG A 293 -8.44 -9.52 16.30
C ARG A 293 -8.02 -10.95 15.94
N PRO A 294 -7.58 -11.24 14.70
CA PRO A 294 -6.68 -12.37 14.60
C PRO A 294 -5.57 -11.96 15.56
N GLU A 295 -5.42 -12.71 16.65
CA GLU A 295 -4.30 -12.54 17.57
C GLU A 295 -3.09 -12.23 16.69
N ASP A 296 -2.53 -11.05 16.96
CA ASP A 296 -1.48 -10.45 16.17
C ASP A 296 -0.53 -11.56 15.71
N VAL A 297 -0.51 -11.88 14.42
CA VAL A 297 0.34 -12.95 13.86
C VAL A 297 1.83 -12.67 14.12
N SER A 298 2.14 -11.48 14.64
CA SER A 298 3.42 -11.00 15.17
C SER A 298 3.76 -11.50 16.58
N PHE A 299 2.77 -11.85 17.41
CA PHE A 299 3.01 -12.59 18.65
C PHE A 299 2.92 -14.07 18.34
N ARG A 300 4.11 -14.62 18.02
CA ARG A 300 4.58 -15.95 18.41
C ARG A 300 3.45 -16.89 18.83
N ARG A 301 3.34 -18.03 18.13
CA ARG A 301 3.11 -19.28 18.85
C ARG A 301 3.99 -19.25 20.10
N MET A 302 3.43 -18.95 21.27
CA MET A 302 4.00 -19.29 22.56
C MET A 302 3.83 -20.80 22.76
N THR A 303 4.18 -21.59 21.74
CA THR A 303 4.86 -22.84 21.99
C THR A 303 6.26 -22.43 22.41
N GLU A 304 6.65 -22.68 23.65
CA GLU A 304 8.08 -22.88 23.91
C GLU A 304 8.59 -23.85 22.83
N PRO A 305 9.57 -23.45 22.02
CA PRO A 305 10.12 -24.35 21.02
C PRO A 305 10.61 -25.62 21.72
N LEU A 306 10.43 -26.77 21.06
CA LEU A 306 11.09 -28.00 21.51
C LEU A 306 12.61 -27.74 21.51
N SER A 307 13.34 -28.38 22.42
CA SER A 307 14.80 -28.29 22.35
C SER A 307 15.28 -28.94 21.05
N ALA A 308 16.43 -28.50 20.53
CA ALA A 308 17.03 -29.11 19.35
C ALA A 308 17.21 -30.62 19.53
N ASP A 309 17.56 -31.06 20.74
CA ASP A 309 17.73 -32.48 21.08
C ASP A 309 16.43 -33.26 21.05
N GLN A 310 15.31 -32.69 21.53
CA GLN A 310 13.99 -33.32 21.41
C GLN A 310 13.60 -33.51 19.94
N VAL A 311 13.80 -32.48 19.11
CA VAL A 311 13.51 -32.57 17.68
C VAL A 311 14.38 -33.65 17.03
N LEU A 312 15.69 -33.63 17.26
CA LEU A 312 16.61 -34.61 16.68
C LEU A 312 16.35 -36.04 17.17
N SER A 313 15.88 -36.22 18.41
CA SER A 313 15.57 -37.53 18.98
C SER A 313 14.33 -38.15 18.33
N VAL A 314 13.27 -37.36 18.12
CA VAL A 314 12.07 -37.82 17.39
C VAL A 314 12.42 -38.15 15.93
N LEU A 315 13.28 -37.35 15.30
CA LEU A 315 13.76 -37.65 13.96
C LEU A 315 14.61 -38.92 13.91
N ALA A 316 15.51 -39.12 14.88
CA ALA A 316 16.32 -40.32 15.01
C ALA A 316 15.44 -41.58 15.07
N GLU A 317 14.38 -41.55 15.90
CA GLU A 317 13.42 -42.64 16.01
C GLU A 317 12.65 -42.88 14.70
N CYS A 318 12.10 -41.81 14.09
CA CYS A 318 11.32 -41.95 12.85
C CYS A 318 12.16 -42.43 11.67
N PHE A 319 13.43 -42.01 11.62
CA PHE A 319 14.38 -42.33 10.55
C PHE A 319 15.27 -43.54 10.85
N ASP A 320 15.10 -44.17 12.01
CA ASP A 320 15.86 -45.35 12.45
C ASP A 320 17.37 -45.14 12.29
N VAL A 321 17.83 -43.99 12.79
CA VAL A 321 19.24 -43.55 12.73
C VAL A 321 19.63 -42.89 14.03
N GLY A 322 20.91 -42.92 14.39
CA GLY A 322 21.42 -42.16 15.52
C GLY A 322 21.36 -40.64 15.28
N VAL A 323 21.22 -39.84 16.35
CA VAL A 323 21.19 -38.36 16.26
C VAL A 323 22.45 -37.79 15.57
N SER A 324 23.61 -38.42 15.77
CA SER A 324 24.87 -38.03 15.14
C SER A 324 24.84 -38.14 13.61
N GLU A 325 23.95 -38.95 13.03
CA GLU A 325 23.83 -39.12 11.58
C GLU A 325 23.29 -37.87 10.88
N PHE A 326 22.49 -37.06 11.57
CA PHE A 326 22.07 -35.76 11.05
C PHE A 326 23.24 -34.77 10.92
N LYS A 327 24.34 -34.99 11.66
CA LYS A 327 25.54 -34.16 11.60
C LYS A 327 26.55 -34.65 10.56
N ARG A 328 26.36 -35.83 9.95
CA ARG A 328 27.31 -36.41 8.97
C ARG A 328 26.96 -36.02 7.53
N ARG A 329 27.98 -35.66 6.73
CA ARG A 329 27.80 -35.42 5.29
C ARG A 329 27.68 -36.75 4.57
N ARG A 330 26.52 -37.03 3.98
CA ARG A 330 26.29 -38.22 3.17
C ARG A 330 25.84 -37.83 1.76
N HIS A 331 26.43 -38.47 0.75
CA HIS A 331 26.01 -38.28 -0.64
C HIS A 331 24.56 -38.77 -0.81
N ASN A 332 23.76 -38.01 -1.57
CA ASN A 332 22.34 -38.28 -1.85
C ASN A 332 21.37 -38.40 -0.64
N SER A 333 21.82 -38.20 0.60
CA SER A 333 20.93 -38.27 1.77
C SER A 333 20.00 -37.06 1.89
N ALA A 334 18.80 -37.28 2.44
CA ALA A 334 17.84 -36.24 2.79
C ALA A 334 17.88 -35.85 4.28
N LEU A 335 18.60 -36.59 5.13
CA LEU A 335 18.54 -36.47 6.59
C LEU A 335 18.83 -35.04 7.09
N ARG A 336 19.90 -34.40 6.61
CA ARG A 336 20.24 -33.01 6.97
C ARG A 336 19.17 -32.00 6.56
N ALA A 337 18.57 -32.18 5.38
CA ALA A 337 17.51 -31.31 4.90
C ALA A 337 16.23 -31.47 5.73
N VAL A 338 15.90 -32.71 6.12
CA VAL A 338 14.78 -33.02 7.01
C VAL A 338 15.01 -32.44 8.40
N ALA A 339 16.18 -32.65 9.00
CA ALA A 339 16.53 -32.08 10.29
C ALA A 339 16.49 -30.55 10.27
N ALA A 340 17.05 -29.92 9.24
CA ALA A 340 16.98 -28.48 9.08
C ALA A 340 15.54 -27.96 9.01
N ARG A 341 14.65 -28.66 8.30
CA ARG A 341 13.23 -28.27 8.18
C ARG A 341 12.52 -28.32 9.52
N TYR A 342 12.80 -29.31 10.35
CA TYR A 342 12.11 -29.48 11.62
C TYR A 342 12.73 -28.68 12.77
N LEU A 343 14.05 -28.48 12.78
CA LEU A 343 14.72 -27.60 13.75
C LEU A 343 14.28 -26.13 13.58
N THR A 344 14.21 -25.65 12.34
CA THR A 344 13.69 -24.29 12.07
C THR A 344 12.22 -24.15 12.48
N ARG A 345 11.42 -25.21 12.33
CA ARG A 345 9.97 -25.16 12.52
C ARG A 345 9.50 -25.41 13.95
N PHE A 346 10.10 -26.37 14.66
CA PHE A 346 9.66 -26.81 15.99
C PHE A 346 10.61 -26.39 17.10
N ALA A 347 11.89 -26.17 16.80
CA ALA A 347 12.88 -25.69 17.76
C ALA A 347 13.20 -24.18 17.62
N GLY A 348 12.56 -23.49 16.66
CA GLY A 348 12.74 -22.04 16.46
C GLY A 348 14.16 -21.61 16.08
N GLN A 349 14.99 -22.54 15.63
CA GLN A 349 16.40 -22.29 15.32
C GLN A 349 16.53 -21.46 14.04
N SER A 350 17.46 -20.50 14.03
CA SER A 350 17.79 -19.78 12.79
C SER A 350 18.54 -20.70 11.82
N GLN A 351 18.60 -20.34 10.53
CA GLN A 351 19.36 -21.13 9.56
C GLN A 351 20.86 -21.14 9.88
N ARG A 352 21.37 -20.15 10.62
CA ARG A 352 22.76 -20.11 11.10
C ARG A 352 22.94 -21.11 12.24
N ASP A 353 22.06 -21.10 13.23
CA ASP A 353 22.12 -22.05 14.35
C ASP A 353 21.97 -23.51 13.87
N VAL A 354 21.09 -23.75 12.90
CA VAL A 354 20.96 -25.06 12.25
C VAL A 354 22.22 -25.46 11.49
N ALA A 355 22.90 -24.51 10.86
CA ALA A 355 24.15 -24.76 10.16
C ALA A 355 25.22 -25.26 11.15
N ASP A 356 25.33 -24.60 12.31
CA ASP A 356 26.23 -24.99 13.38
C ASP A 356 25.83 -26.33 14.01
N LEU A 357 24.55 -26.53 14.34
CA LEU A 357 24.03 -27.77 14.93
C LEU A 357 24.23 -29.01 14.05
N LEU A 358 24.12 -28.86 12.72
CA LEU A 358 24.18 -29.98 11.76
C LEU A 358 25.54 -30.10 11.04
N ASN A 359 26.55 -29.31 11.42
CA ASN A 359 27.84 -29.23 10.72
C ASN A 359 27.67 -29.01 9.20
N VAL A 360 26.83 -28.04 8.86
CA VAL A 360 26.61 -27.54 7.49
C VAL A 360 27.29 -26.18 7.39
N GLY A 361 28.22 -26.00 6.45
CA GLY A 361 29.17 -24.88 6.49
C GLY A 361 28.57 -23.46 6.48
N SER A 362 27.30 -23.27 6.10
CA SER A 362 26.65 -21.95 6.21
C SER A 362 25.12 -22.05 6.19
N GLY A 363 24.45 -21.01 6.69
CA GLY A 363 22.99 -20.88 6.58
C GLY A 363 22.49 -20.86 5.13
N ALA A 364 23.28 -20.33 4.19
CA ALA A 364 22.96 -20.39 2.76
C ALA A 364 22.95 -21.84 2.23
N ALA A 365 23.87 -22.69 2.70
CA ALA A 365 23.86 -24.11 2.37
C ALA A 365 22.65 -24.84 2.96
N VAL A 366 22.18 -24.45 4.15
CA VAL A 366 20.92 -24.93 4.73
C VAL A 366 19.72 -24.50 3.88
N CYS A 367 19.65 -23.22 3.47
CA CYS A 367 18.61 -22.71 2.57
C CYS A 367 18.51 -23.53 1.27
N ASN A 368 19.66 -23.80 0.63
CA ASN A 368 19.72 -24.60 -0.59
C ASN A 368 19.25 -26.05 -0.38
N GLN A 369 19.54 -26.66 0.78
CA GLN A 369 19.02 -27.99 1.11
C GLN A 369 17.49 -27.98 1.31
N LEU A 370 16.96 -26.96 1.98
CA LEU A 370 15.52 -26.79 2.20
C LEU A 370 14.74 -26.57 0.90
N ALA A 371 15.33 -25.85 -0.06
CA ALA A 371 14.73 -25.60 -1.38
C ALA A 371 14.61 -26.88 -2.23
N ARG A 372 15.55 -27.83 -2.08
CA ARG A 372 15.56 -29.11 -2.82
C ARG A 372 14.72 -30.20 -2.18
N LEU A 373 14.36 -30.06 -0.90
CA LEU A 373 13.62 -31.07 -0.13
C LEU A 373 12.24 -31.42 -0.73
N PRO A 374 11.41 -30.47 -1.21
CA PRO A 374 10.10 -30.80 -1.79
C PRO A 374 10.19 -31.76 -2.97
N ALA A 375 11.13 -31.52 -3.89
CA ALA A 375 11.33 -32.39 -5.05
C ALA A 375 11.70 -33.83 -4.63
N LYS A 376 12.57 -33.98 -3.62
CA LYS A 376 12.92 -35.30 -3.05
C LYS A 376 11.75 -36.02 -2.39
N LEU A 377 10.89 -35.29 -1.68
CA LEU A 377 9.68 -35.86 -1.05
C LEU A 377 8.64 -36.30 -2.08
N THR A 378 8.57 -35.64 -3.24
CA THR A 378 7.71 -36.07 -4.34
C THR A 378 8.25 -37.35 -4.99
N SER A 379 9.57 -37.48 -5.16
CA SER A 379 10.18 -38.64 -5.82
C SER A 379 10.28 -39.90 -4.95
N ASP A 380 10.35 -39.76 -3.62
CA ASP A 380 10.56 -40.89 -2.71
C ASP A 380 9.38 -41.08 -1.74
N ARG A 381 8.56 -42.11 -2.00
CA ARG A 381 7.38 -42.46 -1.20
C ARG A 381 7.74 -42.86 0.23
N HIS A 382 8.85 -43.55 0.44
CA HIS A 382 9.27 -44.02 1.76
C HIS A 382 9.75 -42.85 2.61
N LEU A 383 10.60 -41.98 2.04
CA LEU A 383 11.02 -40.74 2.67
C LEU A 383 9.83 -39.86 3.06
N ARG A 384 8.85 -39.71 2.16
CA ARG A 384 7.63 -38.93 2.43
C ARG A 384 6.82 -39.49 3.59
N LYS A 385 6.70 -40.83 3.69
CA LYS A 385 5.99 -41.48 4.81
C LYS A 385 6.67 -41.18 6.14
N ARG A 386 8.00 -41.36 6.23
CA ARG A 386 8.78 -41.08 7.46
C ARG A 386 8.77 -39.60 7.81
N PHE A 387 8.83 -38.74 6.79
CA PHE A 387 8.73 -37.29 6.96
C PHE A 387 7.39 -36.90 7.60
N GLN A 388 6.27 -37.45 7.11
CA GLN A 388 4.95 -37.18 7.67
C GLN A 388 4.81 -37.74 9.10
N GLN A 389 5.29 -38.97 9.33
CA GLN A 389 5.30 -39.58 10.67
C GLN A 389 6.06 -38.72 11.69
N ALA A 390 7.22 -38.18 11.31
CA ALA A 390 7.97 -37.24 12.15
C ALA A 390 7.21 -35.94 12.39
N GLU A 391 6.52 -35.39 11.38
CA GLU A 391 5.69 -34.19 11.55
C GLU A 391 4.58 -34.41 12.57
N ASP A 392 3.88 -35.55 12.47
CA ASP A 392 2.75 -35.86 13.34
C ASP A 392 3.23 -36.05 14.80
N LYS A 393 4.33 -36.78 15.03
CA LYS A 393 4.92 -36.93 16.37
C LYS A 393 5.38 -35.61 16.97
N LEU A 394 6.09 -34.77 16.21
CA LEU A 394 6.55 -33.46 16.69
C LEU A 394 5.40 -32.52 17.01
N ARG A 395 4.29 -32.61 16.27
CA ARG A 395 3.06 -31.85 16.56
C ARG A 395 2.39 -32.31 17.84
N THR A 396 2.31 -33.62 18.09
CA THR A 396 1.76 -34.17 19.33
C THR A 396 2.60 -33.73 20.53
N LEU A 397 3.92 -33.91 20.45
CA LEU A 397 4.85 -33.51 21.51
C LEU A 397 4.79 -32.00 21.82
N ALA A 398 4.70 -31.17 20.78
CA ALA A 398 4.53 -29.73 20.97
C ALA A 398 3.20 -29.36 21.66
N LYS A 399 2.10 -30.08 21.36
CA LYS A 399 0.80 -29.88 22.00
C LYS A 399 0.76 -30.34 23.45
N GLU A 400 1.40 -31.46 23.78
CA GLU A 400 1.49 -31.97 25.15
C GLU A 400 2.21 -30.97 26.05
N ARG A 401 3.34 -30.44 25.59
CA ARG A 401 4.09 -29.40 26.32
C ARG A 401 3.29 -28.11 26.52
N GLN A 402 2.44 -27.74 25.56
CA GLN A 402 1.52 -26.62 25.73
C GLN A 402 0.50 -26.85 26.85
N LYS A 403 -0.07 -28.06 26.94
CA LYS A 403 -1.01 -28.41 28.01
C LYS A 403 -0.32 -28.36 29.37
N GLU A 404 0.86 -28.95 29.51
CA GLU A 404 1.63 -28.94 30.76
C GLU A 404 1.97 -27.53 31.24
N ASN A 405 2.35 -26.64 30.32
CA ASN A 405 2.67 -25.25 30.66
C ASN A 405 1.43 -24.42 30.99
N ALA A 406 0.27 -24.77 30.45
CA ALA A 406 -1.01 -24.14 30.79
C ALA A 406 -1.55 -24.57 32.16
N THR A 407 -1.19 -25.76 32.65
CA THR A 407 -1.59 -26.25 33.99
C THR A 407 -0.68 -25.75 35.11
N LYS A 408 0.53 -25.26 34.79
CA LYS A 408 1.50 -24.72 35.75
C LYS A 408 1.34 -23.20 36.00
N ARG A 409 0.42 -22.54 35.30
CA ARG A 409 0.02 -21.14 35.50
C ARG A 409 -1.36 -21.11 36.12
#